data_AF-A0A949UWC0-F1
#
_entry.id   AF-A0A949UWC0-F1
#
_cell.length_a   1.000
_cell.length_b   1.000
_cell.length_c   1.000
_cell.angle_alpha   90.00
_cell.angle_beta   90.00
_cell.angle_gamma   90.00
#
_symmetry.space_group_name_H-M   'P 1'
#
loop_
_entity.id
_entity.type
_entity.pdbx_description
1 polymer ?
#
loop_
_entity_poly.entity_id
_entity_poly.type
_entity_poly.pdbx_seq_one_letter_code
_entity_poly.pdbx_strand_id
1 'polypeptide(L)'
;YSYYSGTRFALYVPQASDALVRGGRYDEVGAVFGRNRPAAGFSLDIKQLVAVVPARPLKAAIRAPWAQDARLKAAIVQLRQSGETVVCTLPGQDDRVDEFRCDRTLALVDGQWTVQALV
;
A
#
# COMPACT_ATOMS: atom_id res chain seq x y z
N TYR A 1 13.40 -33.02 5.23
CA TYR A 1 13.58 -31.78 4.44
C TYR A 1 13.85 -30.64 5.43
N SER A 2 15.11 -30.39 5.80
CA SER A 2 15.41 -29.34 6.77
C SER A 2 16.73 -28.68 6.37
N TYR A 3 16.62 -27.54 5.67
CA TYR A 3 17.77 -26.81 5.15
C TYR A 3 18.53 -26.03 6.25
N TYR A 4 17.96 -25.93 7.45
CA TYR A 4 18.58 -25.29 8.59
C TYR A 4 19.66 -26.19 9.20
N SER A 5 20.87 -25.67 9.31
CA SER A 5 22.05 -26.34 9.85
C SER A 5 22.38 -25.95 11.30
N GLY A 6 21.61 -25.05 11.91
CA GLY A 6 21.84 -24.59 13.28
C GLY A 6 20.59 -24.01 13.93
N THR A 7 20.77 -22.95 14.74
CA THR A 7 19.70 -22.27 15.48
C THR A 7 18.52 -21.91 14.59
N ARG A 8 17.31 -22.10 15.10
CA ARG A 8 16.04 -21.76 14.46
C ARG A 8 15.17 -20.96 15.40
N PHE A 9 14.32 -20.13 14.84
CA PHE A 9 13.33 -19.36 15.60
C PHE A 9 12.06 -19.18 14.78
N ALA A 10 10.96 -18.91 15.49
CA ALA A 10 9.69 -18.53 14.92
C ALA A 10 9.03 -17.46 15.80
N LEU A 11 8.30 -16.53 15.17
CA LEU A 11 7.48 -15.55 15.89
C LEU A 11 6.00 -15.83 15.65
N TYR A 12 5.25 -15.89 16.75
CA TYR A 12 3.82 -16.13 16.78
C TYR A 12 3.09 -14.94 17.40
N VAL A 13 1.86 -14.70 16.97
CA VAL A 13 0.95 -13.75 17.62
C VAL A 13 -0.37 -14.47 17.91
N PRO A 14 -1.09 -14.10 18.99
CA PRO A 14 -2.34 -14.77 19.37
C PRO A 14 -3.40 -14.82 18.25
N GLN A 15 -3.40 -13.84 17.36
CA GLN A 15 -4.39 -13.67 16.30
C GLN A 15 -4.08 -14.47 15.03
N ALA A 16 -2.88 -15.06 14.91
CA ALA A 16 -2.47 -15.84 13.74
C ALA A 16 -2.57 -17.34 14.04
N SER A 17 -3.01 -18.13 13.07
CA SER A 17 -3.08 -19.59 13.20
C SER A 17 -1.71 -20.28 13.07
N ASP A 18 -0.67 -19.54 12.69
CA ASP A 18 0.67 -20.05 12.42
C ASP A 18 1.75 -18.97 12.67
N ALA A 19 3.02 -19.35 12.57
CA ALA A 19 4.14 -18.44 12.70
C ALA A 19 4.12 -17.36 11.61
N LEU A 20 4.12 -16.10 12.02
CA LEU A 20 4.28 -14.97 11.10
C LEU A 20 5.68 -14.99 10.49
N VAL A 21 6.68 -15.28 11.31
CA VAL A 21 8.08 -15.29 10.91
C VAL A 21 8.70 -16.64 11.24
N ARG A 22 9.52 -17.14 10.32
CA ARG A 22 10.38 -18.30 10.53
C ARG A 22 11.78 -17.95 10.08
N GLY A 23 12.78 -18.34 10.86
CA GLY A 23 14.16 -18.07 10.50
C GLY A 23 15.14 -18.98 11.22
N GLY A 24 16.41 -18.81 10.87
CA GLY A 24 17.48 -19.59 11.43
C GLY A 24 18.74 -19.60 10.55
N ARG A 25 19.73 -20.35 11.02
CA ARG A 25 21.00 -20.57 10.33
C ARG A 25 20.88 -21.71 9.32
N TYR A 26 21.42 -21.50 8.14
CA TYR A 26 21.52 -22.49 7.07
C TYR A 26 22.86 -22.34 6.34
N ASP A 27 23.58 -23.45 6.18
CA ASP A 27 24.93 -23.43 5.60
C ASP A 27 24.97 -24.10 4.21
N GLU A 28 23.95 -24.92 3.91
CA GLU A 28 23.95 -25.83 2.75
C GLU A 28 23.07 -25.34 1.58
N VAL A 29 22.35 -24.23 1.73
CA VAL A 29 21.52 -23.68 0.64
C VAL A 29 22.38 -23.26 -0.57
N GLY A 30 23.65 -22.90 -0.33
CA GLY A 30 24.62 -22.60 -1.39
C GLY A 30 25.25 -23.83 -2.07
N ALA A 31 25.04 -25.04 -1.54
CA ALA A 31 25.68 -26.27 -2.04
C ALA A 31 25.37 -26.53 -3.51
N VAL A 32 24.14 -26.23 -3.94
CA VAL A 32 23.70 -26.34 -5.35
C VAL A 32 24.47 -25.42 -6.31
N PHE A 33 25.16 -24.41 -5.79
CA PHE A 33 26.01 -23.47 -6.55
C PHE A 33 27.51 -23.77 -6.38
N GLY A 34 27.87 -24.93 -5.84
CA GLY A 34 29.26 -25.41 -5.75
C GLY A 34 30.08 -24.85 -4.58
N ARG A 35 29.46 -24.08 -3.67
CA ARG A 35 30.13 -23.55 -2.46
C ARG A 35 29.17 -23.46 -1.28
N ASN A 36 29.48 -24.22 -0.21
CA ASN A 36 28.81 -24.04 1.07
C ASN A 36 29.22 -22.71 1.69
N ARG A 37 28.24 -21.86 2.02
CA ARG A 37 28.46 -20.55 2.62
C ARG A 37 27.50 -20.42 3.80
N PRO A 38 28.01 -20.33 5.04
CA PRO A 38 27.18 -20.11 6.20
C PRO A 38 26.33 -18.84 6.07
N ALA A 39 25.04 -18.95 6.39
CA ALA A 39 24.10 -17.86 6.31
C ALA A 39 23.02 -17.97 7.39
N ALA A 40 22.34 -16.85 7.65
CA ALA A 40 21.17 -16.80 8.51
C ALA A 40 20.16 -15.82 7.92
N GLY A 41 18.88 -16.08 8.14
CA GLY A 41 17.82 -15.23 7.63
C GLY A 41 16.45 -15.66 8.14
N PHE A 42 15.43 -14.96 7.67
CA PHE A 42 14.04 -15.25 7.99
C PHE A 42 13.12 -14.95 6.82
N SER A 43 11.94 -15.54 6.85
CA SER A 43 10.82 -15.25 5.97
C SER A 43 9.64 -14.74 6.80
N LEU A 44 8.86 -13.82 6.24
CA LEU A 44 7.63 -13.29 6.82
C LEU A 44 6.45 -13.61 5.91
N ASP A 45 5.40 -14.22 6.44
CA ASP A 45 4.15 -14.43 5.70
C ASP A 45 3.30 -13.16 5.71
N ILE A 46 3.29 -12.44 4.59
CA ILE A 46 2.55 -11.18 4.44
C ILE A 46 1.03 -11.40 4.50
N LYS A 47 0.51 -12.55 4.04
CA LYS A 47 -0.93 -12.83 4.09
C LYS A 47 -1.41 -13.01 5.53
N GLN A 48 -0.64 -13.78 6.31
CA GLN A 48 -0.90 -13.93 7.75
C GLN A 48 -0.74 -12.59 8.48
N LEU A 49 0.28 -11.79 8.12
CA LEU A 49 0.45 -10.46 8.71
C LEU A 49 -0.74 -9.54 8.43
N VAL A 50 -1.22 -9.47 7.19
CA VAL A 50 -2.37 -8.64 6.80
C VAL A 50 -3.64 -9.01 7.58
N ALA A 51 -3.81 -10.29 7.94
CA ALA A 51 -4.97 -10.75 8.71
C ALA A 51 -4.96 -10.30 10.19
N VAL A 52 -3.79 -9.93 10.74
CA VAL A 52 -3.63 -9.64 12.17
C VAL A 52 -3.25 -8.19 12.48
N VAL A 53 -2.87 -7.41 11.47
CA VAL A 53 -2.63 -5.97 11.64
C VAL A 53 -3.96 -5.21 11.68
N PRO A 54 -4.05 -4.11 12.48
CA PRO A 54 -5.23 -3.26 12.46
C PRO A 54 -5.52 -2.75 11.05
N ALA A 55 -6.79 -2.84 10.64
CA ALA A 55 -7.22 -2.25 9.38
C ALA A 55 -6.95 -0.74 9.41
N ARG A 56 -6.27 -0.24 8.38
CA ARG A 56 -6.11 1.21 8.23
C ARG A 56 -7.45 1.81 7.81
N PRO A 57 -7.87 2.94 8.39
CA PRO A 57 -9.06 3.63 7.94
C PRO A 57 -8.90 3.99 6.46
N LEU A 58 -9.95 3.73 5.68
CA LEU A 58 -10.00 4.17 4.29
C LEU A 58 -9.99 5.70 4.26
N LYS A 59 -9.04 6.28 3.54
CA LYS A 59 -9.02 7.71 3.24
C LYS A 59 -9.76 7.92 1.94
N ALA A 60 -10.93 8.57 2.03
CA ALA A 60 -11.74 8.91 0.86
C ALA A 60 -10.97 9.80 -0.12
N ALA A 61 -11.16 9.55 -1.41
CA ALA A 61 -10.45 10.25 -2.47
C ALA A 61 -11.02 11.64 -2.74
N ILE A 62 -10.20 12.52 -3.31
CA ILE A 62 -10.63 13.81 -3.85
C ILE A 62 -10.90 13.64 -5.34
N ARG A 63 -12.12 13.94 -5.77
CA ARG A 63 -12.47 14.00 -7.19
C ARG A 63 -11.92 15.28 -7.81
N ALA A 64 -11.36 15.21 -9.01
CA ALA A 64 -10.96 16.37 -9.80
C ALA A 64 -11.54 16.26 -11.21
N PRO A 65 -11.99 17.37 -11.81
CA PRO A 65 -12.44 17.35 -13.20
C PRO A 65 -11.27 17.11 -14.16
N TRP A 66 -11.54 16.54 -15.32
CA TRP A 66 -10.59 16.56 -16.42
C TRP A 66 -10.58 17.92 -17.13
N ALA A 67 -9.47 18.64 -17.09
CA ALA A 67 -9.29 19.88 -17.86
C ALA A 67 -7.81 20.10 -18.24
N GLN A 68 -7.58 20.81 -19.35
CA GLN A 68 -6.25 21.31 -19.72
C GLN A 68 -5.93 22.63 -19.01
N ASP A 69 -5.82 22.60 -17.69
CA ASP A 69 -5.42 23.75 -16.87
C ASP A 69 -4.13 23.43 -16.09
N ALA A 70 -3.12 24.29 -16.24
CA ALA A 70 -1.83 24.14 -15.55
C ALA A 70 -1.96 24.32 -14.03
N ARG A 71 -2.85 25.21 -13.56
CA ARG A 71 -3.13 25.44 -12.13
C ARG A 71 -3.83 24.23 -11.53
N LEU A 72 -4.77 23.62 -12.26
CA LEU A 72 -5.41 22.37 -11.87
C LEU A 72 -4.37 21.25 -11.68
N LYS A 73 -3.49 21.06 -12.67
CA LYS A 73 -2.43 20.05 -12.60
C LYS A 73 -1.51 20.28 -11.40
N ALA A 74 -1.12 21.53 -11.14
CA ALA A 74 -0.30 21.89 -9.98
C ALA A 74 -1.01 21.56 -8.65
N ALA A 75 -2.29 21.91 -8.52
CA ALA A 75 -3.10 21.58 -7.35
C ALA A 75 -3.22 20.06 -7.13
N ILE A 76 -3.45 19.29 -8.20
CA ILE A 76 -3.49 17.82 -8.13
C ILE A 76 -2.15 17.25 -7.66
N VAL A 77 -1.02 17.74 -8.18
CA VAL A 77 0.31 17.31 -7.75
C VAL A 77 0.54 17.61 -6.27
N GLN A 78 0.20 18.82 -5.83
CA GLN A 78 0.35 19.23 -4.43
C GLN A 78 -0.47 18.34 -3.49
N LEU A 79 -1.73 18.07 -3.83
CA LEU A 79 -2.61 17.18 -3.04
C LEU A 79 -2.02 15.76 -2.95
N ARG A 80 -1.52 15.22 -4.06
CA ARG A 80 -0.88 13.89 -4.07
C ARG A 80 0.39 13.86 -3.23
N GLN A 81 1.20 14.92 -3.27
CA GLN A 81 2.40 15.06 -2.43
C GLN A 81 2.05 15.16 -0.94
N SER A 82 0.90 15.71 -0.57
CA SER A 82 0.39 15.70 0.81
C SER A 82 -0.28 14.39 1.23
N GLY A 83 -0.20 13.33 0.40
CA GLY A 83 -0.77 12.02 0.70
C GLY A 83 -2.28 11.94 0.49
N GLU A 84 -2.87 12.80 -0.35
CA GLU A 84 -4.23 12.64 -0.84
C GLU A 84 -4.27 11.72 -2.07
N THR A 85 -5.30 10.90 -2.15
CA THR A 85 -5.65 10.21 -3.39
C THR A 85 -6.52 11.14 -4.22
N VAL A 86 -6.09 11.49 -5.44
CA VAL A 86 -6.86 12.37 -6.34
C VAL A 86 -7.23 11.61 -7.61
N VAL A 87 -8.53 11.47 -7.87
CA VAL A 87 -9.10 10.76 -9.01
C VAL A 87 -9.63 11.78 -10.01
N CYS A 88 -9.19 11.68 -11.27
CA CYS A 88 -9.65 12.58 -12.32
C CYS A 88 -10.83 11.95 -13.07
N THR A 89 -12.01 12.58 -13.04
CA THR A 89 -13.16 12.12 -13.81
C THR A 89 -13.06 12.57 -15.26
N LEU A 90 -13.26 11.63 -16.18
CA LEU A 90 -13.31 11.92 -17.61
C LEU A 90 -14.63 12.62 -17.97
N PRO A 91 -14.65 13.45 -19.03
CA PRO A 91 -15.88 14.09 -19.49
C PRO A 91 -16.97 13.05 -19.77
N GLY A 92 -18.18 13.25 -19.21
CA GLY A 92 -19.30 12.34 -19.38
C GLY A 92 -19.26 11.08 -18.49
N GLN A 93 -18.33 11.00 -17.53
CA GLN A 93 -18.25 9.93 -16.53
C GLN A 93 -18.46 10.45 -15.10
N ASP A 94 -19.18 11.56 -14.93
CA ASP A 94 -19.36 12.20 -13.62
C ASP A 94 -20.07 11.28 -12.59
N ASP A 95 -20.84 10.28 -13.06
CA ASP A 95 -21.69 9.44 -12.21
C ASP A 95 -21.32 7.95 -12.19
N ARG A 96 -20.25 7.53 -12.89
CA ARG A 96 -19.93 6.10 -13.00
C ARG A 96 -19.03 5.62 -11.86
N VAL A 97 -19.72 5.19 -10.81
CA VAL A 97 -19.28 4.27 -9.74
C VAL A 97 -18.40 4.93 -8.68
N ASP A 98 -18.88 4.88 -7.45
CA ASP A 98 -18.18 5.27 -6.21
C ASP A 98 -17.03 4.30 -5.86
N GLU A 99 -16.30 3.82 -6.87
CA GLU A 99 -15.22 2.82 -6.76
C GLU A 99 -14.09 3.33 -5.84
N PHE A 100 -13.95 4.65 -5.76
CA PHE A 100 -12.90 5.31 -4.99
C PHE A 100 -13.39 5.96 -3.70
N ARG A 101 -14.70 5.89 -3.37
CA ARG A 101 -15.32 6.59 -2.24
C ARG A 101 -14.86 8.04 -2.16
N CYS A 102 -15.33 8.88 -3.08
CA CYS A 102 -14.95 10.29 -3.06
C CYS A 102 -15.84 11.06 -2.08
N ASP A 103 -15.24 11.73 -1.09
CA ASP A 103 -15.95 12.58 -0.13
C ASP A 103 -15.74 14.08 -0.40
N ARG A 104 -14.84 14.40 -1.33
CA ARG A 104 -14.40 15.76 -1.64
C ARG A 104 -14.19 15.92 -3.14
N THR A 105 -14.31 17.16 -3.62
CA THR A 105 -14.03 17.55 -5.00
C THR A 105 -13.12 18.76 -5.06
N LEU A 106 -12.28 18.81 -6.08
CA LEU A 106 -11.47 19.96 -6.44
C LEU A 106 -12.30 20.84 -7.38
N ALA A 107 -12.75 21.99 -6.89
CA ALA A 107 -13.61 22.92 -7.60
C ALA A 107 -12.89 24.24 -7.84
N LEU A 108 -13.20 24.91 -8.96
CA LEU A 108 -12.70 26.24 -9.25
C LEU A 108 -13.63 27.27 -8.59
N VAL A 109 -13.14 27.95 -7.55
CA VAL A 109 -13.86 28.96 -6.76
C VAL A 109 -13.04 30.24 -6.78
N ASP A 110 -13.66 31.36 -7.20
CA ASP A 110 -12.99 32.67 -7.29
C ASP A 110 -11.65 32.64 -8.06
N GLY A 111 -11.57 31.79 -9.10
CA GLY A 111 -10.36 31.64 -9.93
C GLY A 111 -9.24 30.80 -9.29
N GLN A 112 -9.51 30.15 -8.15
CA GLN A 112 -8.59 29.26 -7.44
C GLN A 112 -9.15 27.84 -7.30
N TRP A 113 -8.29 26.84 -7.39
CA TRP A 113 -8.67 25.44 -7.21
C TRP A 113 -8.70 25.08 -5.72
N THR A 114 -9.89 24.81 -5.20
CA THR A 114 -10.13 24.58 -3.77
C THR A 114 -10.83 23.24 -3.55
N VAL A 115 -10.43 22.52 -2.49
CA VAL A 115 -11.08 21.27 -2.09
C VAL A 115 -12.36 21.60 -1.32
N GLN A 116 -13.49 21.02 -1.75
CA GLN A 116 -14.80 21.16 -1.12
C GLN A 116 -15.38 19.78 -0.80
N ALA A 117 -16.21 19.68 0.23
CA ALA A 117 -16.95 18.46 0.51
C ALA A 117 -17.94 18.14 -0.62
N LEU A 118 -18.06 16.88 -0.97
CA LEU A 118 -19.16 16.39 -1.80
C LEU A 118 -20.40 16.24 -0.93
N VAL A 119 -21.49 16.90 -1.34
CA VAL A 119 -22.82 16.78 -0.72
C VAL A 119 -23.56 15.61 -1.35
#